data_AF-A0A4U2Z5Q6-F1
#
_entry.id   AF-A0A4U2Z5Q6-F1
#
_cell.length_a   1.000
_cell.length_b   1.000
_cell.length_c   1.000
_cell.angle_alpha   90.00
_cell.angle_beta   90.00
_cell.angle_gamma   90.00
#
_symmetry.space_group_name_H-M   'P 1'
#
loop_
_entity.id
_entity.type
_entity.pdbx_description
1 polymer ?
#
loop_
_entity_poly.entity_id
_entity_poly.type
_entity_poly.pdbx_seq_one_letter_code
_entity_poly.pdbx_strand_id
1 'polypeptide(L)'
;MNNDNREKRRPENAELRRRIDRLLIEGSNFIEKNFSDLDISEYRYEIGEAVEELSLDRETVFQLVEDYIIQILKAKVTFYEYIHKLKLDKLENRPLDYMDIRNLAHKNLGVVRNLRIKDAEKLLKIIMNEDDLDYMRLCVKALEISAVKLNPLCAYETLKLIQVKNSL
;
A
#
# COMPACT_ATOMS: atom_id res chain seq x y z
N MET A 1 8.58 37.67 3.73
CA MET A 1 7.74 36.50 3.40
C MET A 1 8.14 35.38 4.35
N ASN A 2 7.30 35.10 5.35
CA ASN A 2 7.63 34.17 6.43
C ASN A 2 6.37 33.33 6.70
N ASN A 3 6.16 32.26 5.91
CA ASN A 3 4.96 31.45 6.00
C ASN A 3 5.21 29.94 6.13
N ASP A 4 6.45 29.50 6.38
CA ASP A 4 6.79 28.06 6.38
C ASP A 4 6.66 27.35 7.74
N ASN A 5 6.64 28.08 8.85
CA ASN A 5 6.64 27.45 10.18
C ASN A 5 5.26 27.19 10.79
N ARG A 6 4.17 27.69 10.18
CA ARG A 6 2.81 27.49 10.69
C ARG A 6 2.15 26.21 10.17
N GLU A 7 2.54 25.70 9.01
CA GLU A 7 2.01 24.43 8.50
C GLU A 7 2.49 23.21 9.33
N LYS A 8 3.66 23.30 9.97
CA LYS A 8 4.23 22.22 10.79
C LYS A 8 3.46 21.92 12.09
N ARG A 9 2.52 22.78 12.50
CA ARG A 9 1.79 22.66 13.80
C ARG A 9 0.27 22.49 13.69
N ARG A 10 -0.25 21.98 12.56
CA ARG A 10 -1.66 21.62 12.47
C ARG A 10 -1.91 20.27 13.18
N PRO A 11 -2.98 20.13 14.00
CA PRO A 11 -3.31 18.88 14.69
C PRO A 11 -3.43 17.66 13.76
N GLU A 12 -3.95 17.88 12.56
CA GLU A 12 -4.12 16.87 11.49
C GLU A 12 -2.78 16.23 11.07
N ASN A 13 -1.70 17.03 10.98
CA ASN A 13 -0.36 16.54 10.66
C ASN A 13 0.20 15.67 11.81
N ALA A 14 -0.14 15.99 13.06
CA ALA A 14 0.26 15.20 14.22
C ALA A 14 -0.49 13.87 14.27
N GLU A 15 -1.77 13.84 13.90
CA GLU A 15 -2.57 12.62 13.82
C GLU A 15 -2.07 11.68 12.71
N LEU A 16 -1.78 12.22 11.52
CA LEU A 16 -1.24 11.45 10.41
C LEU A 16 0.12 10.84 10.74
N ARG A 17 1.02 11.60 11.39
CA ARG A 17 2.31 11.07 11.88
C ARG A 17 2.10 9.92 12.87
N ARG A 18 1.25 10.12 13.90
CA ARG A 18 0.91 9.07 14.86
C ARG A 18 0.30 7.82 14.19
N ARG A 19 -0.44 7.99 13.09
CA ARG A 19 -0.96 6.85 12.33
C ARG A 19 0.15 6.08 11.63
N ILE A 20 1.11 6.77 11.01
CA ILE A 20 2.28 6.13 10.38
C ILE A 20 3.15 5.45 11.42
N ASP A 21 3.44 6.12 12.54
CA ASP A 21 4.21 5.55 13.64
C ASP A 21 3.53 4.27 14.15
N ARG A 22 2.20 4.29 14.34
CA ARG A 22 1.43 3.07 14.69
C ARG A 22 1.52 1.99 13.61
N LEU A 23 1.43 2.35 12.33
CA LEU A 23 1.58 1.36 11.25
C LEU A 23 2.98 0.74 11.22
N LEU A 24 4.02 1.49 11.57
CA LEU A 24 5.38 0.96 11.64
C LEU A 24 5.55 0.03 12.84
N ILE A 25 5.00 0.40 14.01
CA ILE A 25 5.10 -0.39 15.25
C ILE A 25 4.24 -1.65 15.18
N GLU A 26 2.97 -1.51 14.81
CA GLU A 26 1.98 -2.59 14.86
C GLU A 26 1.94 -3.38 13.55
N GLY A 27 2.48 -2.83 12.45
CA GLY A 27 2.36 -3.42 11.13
C GLY A 27 3.08 -4.74 10.97
N SER A 28 4.24 -4.93 11.61
CA SER A 28 4.92 -6.23 11.61
C SER A 28 4.08 -7.30 12.30
N ASN A 29 3.56 -7.01 13.49
CA ASN A 29 2.67 -7.91 14.23
C ASN A 29 1.39 -8.22 13.43
N PHE A 30 0.85 -7.22 12.73
CA PHE A 30 -0.30 -7.42 11.84
C PHE A 30 0.03 -8.40 10.71
N ILE A 31 1.16 -8.23 10.04
CA ILE A 31 1.57 -9.12 8.93
C ILE A 31 1.81 -10.53 9.45
N GLU A 32 2.58 -10.68 10.53
CA GLU A 32 2.87 -11.99 11.14
C GLU A 32 1.60 -12.73 11.56
N LYS A 33 0.68 -12.04 12.22
CA LYS A 33 -0.57 -12.65 12.70
C LYS A 33 -1.48 -13.15 11.58
N ASN A 34 -1.56 -12.41 10.46
CA ASN A 34 -2.53 -12.70 9.40
C ASN A 34 -1.94 -13.45 8.21
N PHE A 35 -0.60 -13.50 8.08
CA PHE A 35 0.10 -14.00 6.90
C PHE A 35 1.37 -14.78 7.25
N SER A 36 1.38 -15.47 8.39
CA SER A 36 2.52 -16.32 8.82
C SER A 36 2.84 -17.44 7.82
N ASP A 37 1.83 -17.92 7.10
CA ASP A 37 1.93 -18.93 6.06
C ASP A 37 2.55 -18.41 4.75
N LEU A 38 2.55 -17.09 4.55
CA LEU A 38 3.04 -16.48 3.30
C LEU A 38 4.52 -16.16 3.31
N ASP A 39 5.23 -16.30 4.44
CA ASP A 39 6.65 -15.98 4.55
C ASP A 39 6.96 -14.56 4.01
N ILE A 40 6.22 -13.57 4.53
CA ILE A 40 6.35 -12.15 4.17
C ILE A 40 6.61 -11.24 5.37
N SER A 41 6.48 -11.76 6.60
CA SER A 41 6.71 -10.99 7.83
C SER A 41 8.17 -10.56 8.00
N GLU A 42 9.10 -11.43 7.58
CA GLU A 42 10.55 -11.20 7.69
C GLU A 42 11.16 -10.58 6.43
N TYR A 43 10.39 -10.47 5.34
CA TYR A 43 10.90 -9.93 4.10
C TYR A 43 11.30 -8.46 4.25
N ARG A 44 12.53 -8.16 3.85
CA ARG A 44 13.06 -6.80 3.81
C ARG A 44 13.54 -6.51 2.41
N TYR A 45 12.98 -5.46 1.82
CA TYR A 45 13.41 -4.97 0.53
C TYR A 45 14.75 -4.22 0.67
N GLU A 46 15.77 -4.68 -0.02
CA GLU A 46 17.08 -4.05 -0.03
C GLU A 46 17.33 -3.34 -1.37
N ILE A 47 17.46 -2.01 -1.33
CA ILE A 47 17.70 -1.19 -2.53
C ILE A 47 19.00 -1.61 -3.25
N GLY A 48 20.01 -2.07 -2.49
CA GLY A 48 21.26 -2.56 -3.06
C GLY A 48 21.07 -3.78 -3.97
N GLU A 49 20.28 -4.75 -3.52
CA GLU A 49 19.94 -5.94 -4.31
C GLU A 49 19.17 -5.54 -5.58
N ALA A 50 18.21 -4.62 -5.46
CA ALA A 50 17.45 -4.13 -6.60
C ALA A 50 18.32 -3.36 -7.62
N VAL A 51 19.30 -2.58 -7.16
CA VAL A 51 20.28 -1.91 -8.04
C VAL A 51 21.04 -2.93 -8.88
N GLU A 52 21.51 -4.01 -8.26
CA GLU A 52 22.24 -5.08 -8.94
C GLU A 52 21.32 -5.86 -9.90
N GLU A 53 20.15 -6.31 -9.43
CA GLU A 53 19.22 -7.12 -10.22
C GLU A 53 18.63 -6.37 -11.42
N LEU A 54 18.40 -5.06 -11.29
CA LEU A 54 17.80 -4.23 -12.33
C LEU A 54 18.85 -3.57 -13.24
N SER A 55 20.13 -3.62 -12.85
CA SER A 55 21.22 -2.92 -13.55
C SER A 55 20.93 -1.42 -13.75
N LEU A 56 20.35 -0.80 -12.72
CA LEU A 56 20.01 0.62 -12.66
C LEU A 56 20.85 1.31 -11.59
N ASP A 57 21.08 2.60 -11.71
CA ASP A 57 21.70 3.37 -10.64
C ASP A 57 20.74 3.49 -9.43
N ARG A 58 21.34 3.75 -8.26
CA ARG A 58 20.61 3.83 -6.99
C ARG A 58 19.56 4.93 -6.97
N GLU A 59 19.81 6.06 -7.62
CA GLU A 59 18.86 7.19 -7.64
C GLU A 59 17.62 6.81 -8.44
N THR A 60 17.79 6.18 -9.60
CA THR A 60 16.68 5.65 -10.41
C THR A 60 15.87 4.61 -9.64
N VAL A 61 16.51 3.65 -8.97
CA VAL A 61 15.78 2.65 -8.17
C VAL A 61 15.01 3.31 -7.02
N PHE A 62 15.60 4.31 -6.36
CA PHE A 62 14.94 5.04 -5.29
C PHE A 62 13.68 5.77 -5.78
N GLN A 63 13.77 6.48 -6.90
CA GLN A 63 12.62 7.16 -7.52
C GLN A 63 11.50 6.16 -7.89
N LEU A 64 11.87 5.01 -8.48
CA LEU A 64 10.89 3.98 -8.82
C LEU A 64 10.19 3.39 -7.58
N VAL A 65 10.92 3.25 -6.47
CA VAL A 65 10.33 2.82 -5.18
C VAL A 65 9.37 3.89 -4.66
N GLU A 66 9.71 5.18 -4.74
CA GLU A 66 8.79 6.26 -4.35
C GLU A 66 7.53 6.29 -5.22
N ASP A 67 7.67 6.12 -6.53
CA ASP A 67 6.53 6.00 -7.46
C ASP A 67 5.64 4.82 -7.12
N TYR A 68 6.23 3.66 -6.77
CA TYR A 68 5.51 2.50 -6.30
C TYR A 68 4.72 2.79 -5.01
N ILE A 69 5.34 3.44 -4.03
CA ILE A 69 4.67 3.80 -2.76
C ILE A 69 3.48 4.72 -3.05
N ILE A 70 3.68 5.75 -3.89
CA ILE A 70 2.61 6.66 -4.31
C ILE A 70 1.48 5.88 -4.97
N GLN A 71 1.81 4.97 -5.88
CA GLN A 71 0.83 4.18 -6.62
C GLN A 71 0.02 3.27 -5.69
N ILE A 72 0.65 2.52 -4.78
CA ILE A 72 -0.05 1.63 -3.85
C ILE A 72 -0.91 2.41 -2.87
N LEU A 73 -0.41 3.53 -2.35
CA LEU A 73 -1.19 4.34 -1.40
C LEU A 73 -2.39 5.02 -2.06
N LYS A 74 -2.36 5.29 -3.37
CA LYS A 74 -3.53 5.70 -4.14
C LYS A 74 -4.45 4.52 -4.43
N ALA A 75 -3.90 3.41 -4.92
CA ALA A 75 -4.64 2.20 -5.28
C ALA A 75 -5.39 1.61 -4.09
N LYS A 76 -4.87 1.70 -2.85
CA LYS A 76 -5.55 1.20 -1.65
C LYS A 76 -6.94 1.83 -1.46
N VAL A 77 -7.12 3.09 -1.84
CA VAL A 77 -8.41 3.78 -1.72
C VAL A 77 -9.40 3.09 -2.65
N THR A 78 -9.02 2.90 -3.90
CA THR A 78 -9.83 2.20 -4.92
C THR A 78 -10.06 0.72 -4.57
N PHE A 79 -9.07 0.02 -4.00
CA PHE A 79 -9.25 -1.33 -3.50
C PHE A 79 -10.34 -1.40 -2.44
N TYR A 80 -10.31 -0.51 -1.44
CA TYR A 80 -11.34 -0.49 -0.40
C TYR A 80 -12.72 -0.09 -0.95
N GLU A 81 -12.79 0.80 -1.93
CA GLU A 81 -14.03 1.15 -2.63
C GLU A 81 -14.64 -0.09 -3.34
N TYR A 82 -13.83 -0.85 -4.08
CA TYR A 82 -14.30 -2.07 -4.74
C TYR A 82 -14.72 -3.16 -3.76
N ILE A 83 -13.94 -3.38 -2.68
CA ILE A 83 -14.33 -4.33 -1.62
C ILE A 83 -15.65 -3.90 -0.98
N HIS A 84 -15.82 -2.60 -0.70
CA HIS A 84 -17.06 -2.10 -0.12
C HIS A 84 -18.26 -2.32 -1.05
N LYS A 85 -18.11 -2.00 -2.33
CA LYS A 85 -19.14 -2.27 -3.35
C LYS A 85 -19.51 -3.75 -3.40
N LEU A 86 -18.53 -4.64 -3.45
CA LEU A 86 -18.76 -6.09 -3.45
C LEU A 86 -19.47 -6.57 -2.17
N LYS A 87 -19.15 -5.98 -1.02
CA LYS A 87 -19.87 -6.28 0.24
C LYS A 87 -21.32 -5.82 0.20
N LEU A 88 -21.60 -4.66 -0.37
CA LEU A 88 -22.98 -4.17 -0.56
C LEU A 88 -23.75 -5.08 -1.53
N ASP A 89 -23.16 -5.41 -2.68
CA ASP A 89 -23.79 -6.31 -3.65
C ASP A 89 -24.06 -7.70 -3.02
N LYS A 90 -23.16 -8.19 -2.16
CA LYS A 90 -23.36 -9.44 -1.39
C LYS A 90 -24.54 -9.34 -0.43
N LEU A 91 -24.68 -8.22 0.29
CA LEU A 91 -25.81 -7.99 1.21
C LEU A 91 -27.14 -7.89 0.46
N GLU A 92 -27.12 -7.35 -0.75
CA GLU A 92 -28.30 -7.18 -1.60
C GLU A 92 -28.59 -8.40 -2.50
N ASN A 93 -27.86 -9.51 -2.33
CA ASN A 93 -27.94 -10.72 -3.14
C ASN A 93 -27.79 -10.47 -4.66
N ARG A 94 -26.96 -9.49 -5.03
CA ARG A 94 -26.59 -9.22 -6.42
C ARG A 94 -25.40 -10.11 -6.83
N PRO A 95 -25.24 -10.41 -8.13
CA PRO A 95 -24.04 -11.06 -8.63
C PRO A 95 -22.79 -10.26 -8.28
N LEU A 96 -21.77 -10.95 -7.78
CA LEU A 96 -20.48 -10.34 -7.44
C LEU A 96 -19.56 -10.31 -8.66
N ASP A 97 -19.18 -9.12 -9.08
CA ASP A 97 -18.21 -8.93 -10.16
C ASP A 97 -16.85 -8.46 -9.63
N TYR A 98 -15.90 -9.37 -9.62
CA TYR A 98 -14.54 -9.14 -9.15
C TYR A 98 -13.61 -8.56 -10.22
N MET A 99 -14.08 -8.30 -11.45
CA MET A 99 -13.23 -7.90 -12.56
C MET A 99 -12.43 -6.63 -12.26
N ASP A 100 -13.07 -5.61 -11.69
CA ASP A 100 -12.43 -4.32 -11.40
C ASP A 100 -11.29 -4.45 -10.38
N ILE A 101 -11.52 -5.19 -9.29
CA ILE A 101 -10.52 -5.40 -8.25
C ILE A 101 -9.36 -6.27 -8.74
N ARG A 102 -9.64 -7.31 -9.53
CA ARG A 102 -8.61 -8.18 -10.12
C ARG A 102 -7.76 -7.43 -11.15
N ASN A 103 -8.37 -6.57 -11.96
CA ASN A 103 -7.66 -5.72 -12.91
C ASN A 103 -6.76 -4.70 -12.21
N LEU A 104 -7.23 -4.09 -11.12
CA LEU A 104 -6.41 -3.20 -10.30
C LEU A 104 -5.23 -3.95 -9.68
N ALA A 105 -5.45 -5.15 -9.15
CA ALA A 105 -4.39 -6.00 -8.62
C ALA A 105 -3.36 -6.38 -9.69
N HIS A 106 -3.81 -6.79 -10.88
CA HIS A 106 -2.92 -7.13 -12.00
C HIS A 106 -2.04 -5.96 -12.44
N LYS A 107 -2.59 -4.74 -12.52
CA LYS A 107 -1.81 -3.53 -12.86
C LYS A 107 -0.71 -3.27 -11.84
N ASN A 108 -1.02 -3.35 -10.55
CA ASN A 108 -0.03 -3.17 -9.48
C ASN A 108 0.96 -4.34 -9.43
N LEU A 109 0.54 -5.55 -9.80
CA LEU A 109 1.39 -6.74 -9.87
C LEU A 109 2.54 -6.56 -10.87
N GLY A 110 2.28 -5.91 -12.01
CA GLY A 110 3.32 -5.58 -12.98
C GLY A 110 4.42 -4.71 -12.39
N VAL A 111 4.04 -3.69 -11.61
CA VAL A 111 4.99 -2.76 -10.97
C VAL A 111 5.84 -3.45 -9.92
N VAL A 112 5.25 -4.20 -8.99
CA VAL A 112 6.00 -4.88 -7.93
C VAL A 112 6.96 -5.94 -8.46
N ARG A 113 6.60 -6.61 -9.57
CA ARG A 113 7.48 -7.59 -10.22
C ARG A 113 8.69 -6.92 -10.86
N ASN A 114 8.49 -5.77 -11.50
CA ASN A 114 9.58 -4.98 -12.08
C ASN A 114 10.52 -4.46 -10.99
N LEU A 115 10.00 -4.16 -9.81
CA LEU A 115 10.81 -3.71 -8.68
C LEU A 115 11.24 -4.82 -7.72
N ARG A 116 10.92 -6.10 -8.01
CA ARG A 116 11.33 -7.24 -7.16
C ARG A 116 10.83 -7.16 -5.71
N ILE A 117 9.70 -6.52 -5.47
CA ILE A 117 9.07 -6.37 -4.15
C ILE A 117 8.22 -7.62 -3.85
N LYS A 118 8.86 -8.64 -3.26
CA LYS A 118 8.31 -10.01 -3.18
C LYS A 118 7.08 -10.15 -2.29
N ASP A 119 7.04 -9.44 -1.17
CA ASP A 119 5.89 -9.45 -0.27
C ASP A 119 4.63 -8.87 -0.94
N ALA A 120 4.76 -7.72 -1.60
CA ALA A 120 3.67 -7.12 -2.35
C ALA A 120 3.23 -7.98 -3.54
N GLU A 121 4.16 -8.68 -4.21
CA GLU A 121 3.83 -9.65 -5.25
C GLU A 121 2.92 -10.76 -4.72
N LYS A 122 3.24 -11.37 -3.57
CA LYS A 122 2.43 -12.42 -2.95
C LYS A 122 1.02 -11.90 -2.61
N LEU A 123 0.93 -10.74 -1.98
CA LEU A 123 -0.36 -10.13 -1.59
C LEU A 123 -1.24 -9.80 -2.81
N LEU A 124 -0.67 -9.25 -3.89
CA LEU A 124 -1.43 -8.92 -5.09
C LEU A 124 -1.91 -10.17 -5.85
N LYS A 125 -1.14 -11.25 -5.86
CA LYS A 125 -1.58 -12.55 -6.39
C LYS A 125 -2.77 -13.10 -5.61
N ILE A 126 -2.81 -12.92 -4.29
CA ILE A 126 -3.96 -13.33 -3.48
C ILE A 126 -5.19 -12.50 -3.87
N ILE A 127 -5.10 -11.17 -3.91
CA ILE A 127 -6.23 -10.30 -4.29
C ILE A 127 -6.78 -10.65 -5.69
N MET A 128 -5.93 -11.11 -6.61
CA MET A 128 -6.37 -11.52 -7.95
C MET A 128 -7.22 -12.80 -7.97
N ASN A 129 -7.04 -13.70 -7.01
CA ASN A 129 -7.62 -15.06 -7.06
C ASN A 129 -8.55 -15.37 -5.89
N GLU A 130 -8.54 -14.56 -4.84
CA GLU A 130 -9.40 -14.70 -3.67
C GLU A 130 -10.83 -14.21 -3.97
N ASP A 131 -11.81 -14.80 -3.30
CA ASP A 131 -13.21 -14.38 -3.31
C ASP A 131 -13.70 -13.92 -1.92
N ASP A 132 -12.98 -14.28 -0.84
CA ASP A 132 -13.18 -13.76 0.52
C ASP A 132 -12.81 -12.27 0.62
N LEU A 133 -13.86 -11.44 0.71
CA LEU A 133 -13.76 -9.99 0.80
C LEU A 133 -13.09 -9.50 2.10
N ASP A 134 -13.17 -10.25 3.20
CA ASP A 134 -12.49 -9.91 4.44
C ASP A 134 -11.00 -10.23 4.35
N TYR A 135 -10.64 -11.37 3.76
CA TYR A 135 -9.23 -11.71 3.53
C TYR A 135 -8.57 -10.76 2.52
N MET A 136 -9.25 -10.37 1.45
CA MET A 136 -8.78 -9.32 0.53
C MET A 136 -8.54 -7.99 1.25
N ARG A 137 -9.41 -7.62 2.19
CA ARG A 137 -9.26 -6.39 2.98
C ARG A 137 -7.99 -6.43 3.83
N LEU A 138 -7.65 -7.59 4.40
CA LEU A 138 -6.40 -7.81 5.12
C LEU A 138 -5.20 -7.68 4.17
N CYS A 139 -5.28 -8.24 2.96
CA CYS A 139 -4.20 -8.14 1.96
C CYS A 139 -3.93 -6.67 1.56
N VAL A 140 -4.99 -5.89 1.32
CA VAL A 140 -4.87 -4.45 1.02
C VAL A 140 -4.24 -3.69 2.18
N LYS A 141 -4.55 -4.09 3.42
CA LYS A 141 -3.94 -3.50 4.61
C LYS A 141 -2.45 -3.83 4.72
N ALA A 142 -2.07 -5.07 4.43
CA ALA A 142 -0.67 -5.48 4.40
C ALA A 142 0.10 -4.73 3.30
N LEU A 143 -0.49 -4.53 2.12
CA LEU A 143 0.11 -3.71 1.05
C LEU A 143 0.39 -2.26 1.50
N GLU A 144 -0.55 -1.63 2.23
CA GLU A 144 -0.33 -0.30 2.82
C GLU A 144 0.86 -0.32 3.79
N ILE A 145 0.91 -1.30 4.68
CA ILE A 145 1.98 -1.42 5.69
C ILE A 145 3.34 -1.61 5.01
N SER A 146 3.44 -2.54 4.04
CA SER A 146 4.67 -2.80 3.29
C SER A 146 5.15 -1.56 2.53
N ALA A 147 4.25 -0.83 1.86
CA ALA A 147 4.62 0.41 1.17
C ALA A 147 5.12 1.50 2.14
N VAL A 148 4.46 1.67 3.30
CA VAL A 148 4.89 2.64 4.32
C VAL A 148 6.28 2.30 4.89
N LYS A 149 6.58 1.02 5.06
CA LYS A 149 7.89 0.56 5.58
C LYS A 149 9.05 0.88 4.64
N LEU A 150 8.83 0.93 3.32
CA LEU A 150 9.89 1.21 2.35
C LEU A 150 10.41 2.64 2.44
N ASN A 151 9.52 3.62 2.55
CA ASN A 151 9.90 5.02 2.75
C ASN A 151 8.78 5.76 3.52
N PRO A 152 8.89 5.84 4.86
CA PRO A 152 7.87 6.48 5.69
C PRO A 152 7.63 7.96 5.39
N LEU A 153 8.66 8.68 4.92
CA LEU A 153 8.54 10.10 4.58
C LEU A 153 7.72 10.28 3.30
N CYS A 154 8.08 9.57 2.23
CA CYS A 154 7.30 9.57 0.98
C CYS A 154 5.85 9.14 1.21
N ALA A 155 5.65 8.11 2.05
CA ALA A 155 4.32 7.66 2.43
C ALA A 155 3.52 8.75 3.18
N TYR A 156 4.14 9.46 4.13
CA TYR A 156 3.51 10.57 4.83
C TYR A 156 3.05 11.68 3.89
N GLU A 157 3.93 12.12 3.00
CA GLU A 157 3.65 13.19 2.05
C GLU A 157 2.51 12.78 1.10
N THR A 158 2.55 11.55 0.61
CA THR A 158 1.49 10.98 -0.24
C THR A 158 0.14 10.95 0.47
N LEU A 159 0.09 10.47 1.72
CA LEU A 159 -1.15 10.40 2.48
C LEU A 159 -1.73 11.77 2.78
N LYS A 160 -0.87 12.75 3.06
CA LYS A 160 -1.28 14.15 3.24
C LYS A 160 -1.94 14.68 1.97
N LEU A 161 -1.34 14.42 0.79
CA LEU A 161 -1.92 14.84 -0.50
C LEU A 161 -3.27 14.18 -0.78
N ILE A 162 -3.41 12.89 -0.48
CA ILE A 162 -4.70 12.18 -0.61
C ILE A 162 -5.77 12.79 0.30
N GLN A 163 -5.44 13.09 1.56
CA GLN A 163 -6.37 13.73 2.50
C GLN A 163 -6.84 15.11 2.02
N VAL A 164 -5.93 15.93 1.48
CA VAL A 164 -6.28 17.25 0.93
C VAL A 164 -7.22 17.11 -0.26
N LYS A 165 -6.94 16.19 -1.18
CA LYS A 165 -7.78 15.98 -2.38
C LYS A 165 -9.19 15.51 -2.04
N ASN A 166 -9.35 14.67 -1.01
CA ASN A 166 -10.65 14.15 -0.60
C ASN A 166 -11.47 15.14 0.25
N SER A 167 -10.84 16.22 0.73
CA SER A 167 -11.50 17.29 1.51
C SER A 167 -11.97 18.47 0.65
N LEU A 168 -11.67 18.46 -0.65
CA LEU A 168 -12.10 19.44 -1.66
C LEU A 168 -13.29 18.89 -2.45
#